data_AF-A0A973JY99-F1
#
_entry.id   AF-A0A973JY99-F1
#
_cell.length_a   1.000
_cell.length_b   1.000
_cell.length_c   1.000
_cell.angle_alpha   90.00
_cell.angle_beta   90.00
_cell.angle_gamma   90.00
#
_symmetry.space_group_name_H-M   'P 1'
#
loop_
_entity.id
_entity.type
_entity.pdbx_description
1 polymer ?
#
loop_
_entity_poly.entity_id
_entity_poly.type
_entity_poly.pdbx_seq_one_letter_code
_entity_poly.pdbx_strand_id
1 'polypeptide(L)' 'MLFNRYRRGLFITAFLAAPVILYLVYVISPLLQAFRIAMTDWRGVTATPNFIGLDNFARLFKDGIFWKAVTHN' A
#
# COMPACT_ATOMS: atom_id res chain seq x y z
N MET A 1 -0.40 -36.07 23.02
CA MET A 1 -0.01 -34.64 23.13
C MET A 1 -0.04 -33.86 21.80
N LEU A 2 0.08 -34.50 20.62
CA LEU A 2 0.07 -33.80 19.31
C LEU A 2 -1.31 -33.27 18.85
N PHE A 3 -2.40 -33.98 19.17
CA PHE A 3 -3.77 -33.61 18.76
C PHE A 3 -4.22 -32.21 19.24
N ASN A 4 -3.68 -31.76 20.38
CA ASN A 4 -3.98 -30.46 20.99
C ASN A 4 -3.28 -29.29 20.27
N ARG A 5 -2.17 -29.55 19.59
CA ARG A 5 -1.36 -28.52 18.90
C ARG A 5 -1.99 -28.12 17.56
N TYR A 6 -2.56 -29.08 16.83
CA TYR A 6 -3.29 -28.83 15.58
C TYR A 6 -4.61 -28.07 15.81
N ARG A 7 -5.41 -28.46 16.82
CA ARG A 7 -6.66 -27.75 17.16
C ARG A 7 -6.41 -26.30 17.59
N ARG A 8 -5.32 -26.05 18.32
CA ARG A 8 -4.92 -24.69 18.71
C ARG A 8 -4.49 -23.84 17.51
N GLY A 9 -3.70 -24.40 16.59
CA GLY A 9 -3.28 -23.69 15.38
C GLY A 9 -4.47 -23.30 14.51
N LEU A 10 -5.42 -24.23 14.28
CA LEU A 10 -6.64 -23.95 13.52
C LEU A 10 -7.50 -22.86 14.17
N PHE A 11 -7.65 -22.91 15.50
CA PHE A 11 -8.41 -21.90 16.25
C PHE A 11 -7.80 -20.50 16.12
N ILE A 12 -6.47 -20.39 16.29
CA ILE A 12 -5.75 -19.11 16.15
C ILE A 12 -5.89 -18.57 14.72
N THR A 13 -5.67 -19.41 13.71
CA THR A 13 -5.77 -19.00 12.30
C THR A 13 -7.19 -18.56 11.95
N ALA A 14 -8.21 -19.30 12.37
CA ALA A 14 -9.61 -18.94 12.11
C ALA A 14 -9.99 -17.61 12.79
N PHE A 15 -9.51 -17.38 14.01
CA PHE A 15 -9.77 -16.14 14.74
C PHE A 15 -9.06 -14.92 14.11
N LEU A 16 -7.82 -15.11 13.64
CA LEU A 16 -7.05 -14.05 12.99
C LEU A 16 -7.43 -13.82 11.52
N ALA A 17 -8.07 -14.78 10.86
CA ALA A 17 -8.41 -14.68 9.45
C ALA A 17 -9.26 -13.43 9.16
N ALA A 18 -10.31 -13.20 9.94
CA ALA A 18 -11.20 -12.05 9.76
C ALA A 18 -10.48 -10.69 9.86
N PRO A 19 -9.76 -10.35 10.97
CA PRO A 19 -9.05 -9.07 11.05
C PRO A 19 -7.93 -8.94 10.01
N VAL A 20 -7.23 -10.03 9.66
CA VAL A 20 -6.21 -10.01 8.61
C VAL A 20 -6.82 -9.71 7.25
N ILE A 21 -7.94 -10.33 6.89
CA ILE A 21 -8.65 -10.05 5.63
C ILE A 21 -9.07 -8.58 5.58
N LEU A 22 -9.66 -8.06 6.67
CA LEU A 22 -10.03 -6.65 6.74
C LEU A 22 -8.82 -5.73 6.56
N TYR A 23 -7.69 -6.03 7.22
CA TYR A 23 -6.46 -5.26 7.06
C TYR A 23 -5.94 -5.30 5.61
N LEU A 24 -5.93 -6.48 4.98
CA LEU A 24 -5.49 -6.63 3.59
C LEU A 24 -6.37 -5.83 2.63
N VAL A 25 -7.69 -5.87 2.81
CA VAL A 25 -8.67 -5.19 1.93
C VAL A 25 -8.67 -3.68 2.14
N TYR A 26 -8.66 -3.21 3.38
CA TYR A 26 -8.89 -1.80 3.69
C TYR A 26 -7.61 -1.00 3.93
N VAL A 27 -6.47 -1.66 4.15
CA VAL A 27 -5.18 -0.98 4.35
C VAL A 27 -4.22 -1.31 3.21
N ILE A 28 -3.94 -2.59 2.99
CA ILE A 28 -2.91 -2.99 2.02
C ILE A 28 -3.36 -2.76 0.58
N SER A 29 -4.60 -3.10 0.22
CA SER A 29 -5.12 -2.87 -1.14
C SER A 29 -5.06 -1.39 -1.55
N PRO A 30 -5.61 -0.42 -0.80
CA PRO A 30 -5.50 0.98 -1.19
C PRO A 30 -4.06 1.50 -1.16
N LEU A 31 -3.21 1.00 -0.27
CA LEU A 31 -1.78 1.34 -0.26
C LEU A 31 -1.08 0.90 -1.57
N LEU A 32 -1.33 -0.32 -2.02
CA LEU A 32 -0.79 -0.83 -3.28
C LEU A 32 -1.34 -0.06 -4.50
N GLN A 33 -2.61 0.33 -4.46
CA GLN A 33 -3.21 1.17 -5.51
C GLN A 33 -2.55 2.56 -5.54
N ALA A 34 -2.36 3.19 -4.39
CA ALA A 34 -1.67 4.48 -4.28
C ALA A 34 -0.23 4.39 -4.80
N PHE A 35 0.49 3.32 -4.46
CA PHE A 35 1.84 3.07 -4.97
C PHE A 35 1.85 2.89 -6.50
N ARG A 36 0.91 2.12 -7.05
CA ARG A 36 0.76 1.95 -8.51
C ARG A 36 0.46 3.28 -9.20
N ILE A 37 -0.43 4.09 -8.63
CA ILE A 37 -0.77 5.42 -9.14
C ILE A 37 0.46 6.35 -9.10
N ALA A 38 1.25 6.33 -8.02
CA ALA A 38 2.46 7.13 -7.89
C ALA A 38 3.50 6.81 -8.98
N MET A 39 3.46 5.61 -9.57
CA MET A 39 4.30 5.21 -10.71
C MET A 39 3.71 5.56 -12.09
N THR A 40 2.62 6.32 -12.13
CA THR A 40 1.95 6.71 -13.37
C THR A 40 1.88 8.23 -13.52
N ASP A 41 1.77 8.73 -14.75
CA ASP A 41 1.40 10.13 -15.02
C ASP A 41 -0.12 10.26 -15.01
N TRP A 42 -0.73 10.08 -13.84
CA TRP A 42 -2.18 10.21 -13.68
C TRP A 42 -2.56 11.54 -13.06
N ARG A 43 -3.35 12.32 -13.79
CA ARG A 43 -3.94 13.58 -13.31
C ARG A 43 -5.40 13.42 -12.84
N GLY A 44 -5.86 12.19 -12.62
CA GLY A 44 -7.23 11.90 -12.15
C GLY A 44 -8.34 12.00 -13.20
N VAL A 45 -8.03 12.41 -14.43
CA VAL A 45 -9.02 12.65 -15.51
C VAL A 45 -9.03 11.59 -16.60
N THR A 46 -7.95 10.83 -16.76
CA THR A 46 -7.81 9.82 -17.82
C THR A 46 -8.18 8.44 -17.28
N ALA A 47 -8.96 7.67 -18.03
CA ALA A 47 -9.35 6.31 -17.63
C ALA A 47 -8.15 5.34 -17.56
N THR A 48 -7.14 5.56 -18.39
CA THR A 48 -5.93 4.73 -18.47
C THR A 48 -4.67 5.59 -18.26
N PRO A 49 -4.10 5.60 -17.05
CA PRO A 49 -2.85 6.30 -16.78
C PRO A 49 -1.66 5.65 -17.48
N ASN A 50 -0.72 6.46 -17.96
CA ASN A 50 0.53 5.96 -18.51
C ASN A 50 1.49 5.58 -17.37
N PHE A 51 2.02 4.36 -17.41
CA PHE A 51 3.04 3.93 -16.46
C PHE A 51 4.40 4.54 -16.82
N ILE A 52 5.00 5.26 -15.87
CA ILE A 52 6.29 5.97 -16.04
C ILE A 52 7.33 5.52 -15.01
N GLY A 53 7.07 4.42 -14.29
CA GLY A 53 8.00 3.87 -13.31
C GLY A 53 8.28 4.85 -12.16
N LEU A 54 9.55 5.13 -11.89
CA LEU A 54 9.97 5.97 -10.75
C LEU A 54 10.17 7.46 -11.11
N ASP A 55 9.81 7.88 -12.33
CA ASP A 55 10.07 9.24 -12.81
C ASP A 55 9.46 10.33 -11.91
N ASN A 56 8.26 10.10 -11.37
CA ASN A 56 7.65 11.02 -10.40
C ASN A 56 8.52 11.21 -9.16
N PHE A 57 9.07 10.12 -8.61
CA PHE A 57 9.95 10.18 -7.45
C PHE A 57 11.26 10.90 -7.78
N ALA A 58 11.84 10.68 -8.96
CA ALA A 58 13.04 11.39 -9.39
C ALA A 58 12.80 12.90 -9.57
N ARG A 59 11.61 13.30 -10.04
CA ARG A 59 11.19 14.71 -10.14
C ARG A 59 10.99 15.33 -8.75
N LEU A 60 10.23 14.67 -7.88
CA LEU A 60 10.00 15.09 -6.49
C LEU A 60 11.31 15.26 -5.71
N PHE A 61 12.25 14.34 -5.87
CA PHE A 61 13.54 14.41 -5.19
C PHE A 61 14.37 15.63 -5.59
N LYS A 62 14.17 16.15 -6.81
CA LYS A 62 14.84 17.37 -7.31
C LYS A 62 14.00 18.63 -7.13
N ASP A 63 12.79 18.52 -6.59
CA ASP A 63 11.87 19.63 -6.43
C ASP A 63 12.18 20.41 -5.15
N GLY A 64 12.72 21.62 -5.31
CA GLY A 64 13.03 22.50 -4.18
C GLY A 64 11.80 23.00 -3.43
N ILE A 65 10.62 23.05 -4.05
CA ILE A 65 9.36 23.41 -3.38
C ILE A 65 8.91 22.24 -2.51
N PHE A 66 9.00 21.02 -3.02
CA PHE A 66 8.70 19.81 -2.25
C PHE A 66 9.51 19.75 -0.96
N TRP A 67 10.84 19.92 -1.04
CA TRP A 67 11.70 19.87 0.15
C TRP A 67 11.39 20.98 1.14
N LYS A 68 11.14 22.21 0.66
CA LYS A 68 10.70 23.30 1.53
C LYS A 68 9.43 22.92 2.29
N ALA A 69 8.42 22.38 1.61
CA ALA A 69 7.16 21.96 2.24
C ALA A 69 7.36 20.84 3.27
N VAL A 70 8.25 19.88 3.00
CA VAL A 70 8.55 18.77 3.93
C VAL A 70 9.31 19.24 5.17
N THR A 71 10.21 20.22 5.02
CA THR A 71 11.07 20.68 6.13
C THR A 71 10.47 21.81 6.95
N HIS A 72 9.51 22.56 6.40
CA HIS A 72 8.79 23.59 7.15
C HIS A 72 7.60 22.97 7.89
N ASN A 73 7.78 22.73 9.19
CA ASN A 73 6.73 22.39 10.16
C ASN A 73 6.62 23.51 11.20
#